data_AF-A0A2H6NJS2-F1
#
_entry.id   AF-A0A2H6NJS2-F1
#
_cell.length_a   1.000
_cell.length_b   1.000
_cell.length_c   1.000
_cell.angle_alpha   90.00
_cell.angle_beta   90.00
_cell.angle_gamma   90.00
#
_symmetry.space_group_name_H-M   'P 1'
#
loop_
_entity.id
_entity.type
_entity.pdbx_description
1 polymer ?
#
loop_
_entity_poly.entity_id
_entity_poly.type
_entity_poly.pdbx_seq_one_letter_code
_entity_poly.pdbx_strand_id
1 'polypeptide(L)'
;TLSLVRFELLAMGRISLQHCILTTVPLWLRSKFSASAFPSLSADITPTILDWFSVPYPRYSLFGKRIVQLTGKSLLPALSLEPKWRTVFASQSLHEVTMHYPMRAVQHGSLHFIHNLQNRTSFPIDQDFYVSPTFQDLLNRTQAGQPTHWNK
;
A
#
# COMPACT_ATOMS: atom_id res chain seq x y z
N THR A 1 -15.33 -3.84 38.01
CA THR A 1 -15.54 -2.43 37.59
C THR A 1 -14.79 -2.21 36.29
N LEU A 2 -15.48 -1.61 35.31
CA LEU A 2 -15.13 -1.53 33.90
C LEU A 2 -13.79 -0.85 33.58
N SER A 3 -13.17 -1.24 32.45
CA SER A 3 -12.96 -0.30 31.33
C SER A 3 -12.56 -1.07 30.06
N LEU A 4 -13.50 -1.11 29.11
CA LEU A 4 -13.28 -1.52 27.72
C LEU A 4 -12.38 -0.49 27.02
N VAL A 5 -11.25 -0.93 26.46
CA VAL A 5 -10.59 -0.17 25.38
C VAL A 5 -11.10 -0.70 24.06
N ARG A 6 -12.11 0.02 23.57
CA ARG A 6 -12.77 -0.06 22.27
C ARG A 6 -11.73 -0.08 21.14
N PHE A 7 -11.55 -1.24 20.51
CA PHE A 7 -10.90 -1.36 19.21
C PHE A 7 -11.87 -0.84 18.15
N GLU A 8 -11.85 0.48 17.91
CA GLU A 8 -12.51 1.07 16.76
C GLU A 8 -11.65 0.81 15.51
N LEU A 9 -12.02 -0.27 14.81
CA LEU A 9 -11.62 -0.48 13.43
C LEU A 9 -12.36 0.57 12.58
N LEU A 10 -11.79 1.76 12.45
CA LEU A 10 -12.22 2.75 11.46
C LEU A 10 -11.84 2.21 10.08
N ALA A 11 -12.77 1.44 9.51
CA ALA A 11 -12.79 1.01 8.13
C ALA A 11 -13.01 2.22 7.21
N MET A 12 -11.93 2.93 6.88
CA MET A 12 -11.90 3.75 5.67
C MET A 12 -11.66 2.85 4.47
N GLY A 13 -12.62 2.85 3.56
CA GLY A 13 -12.64 2.06 2.34
C GLY A 13 -11.36 2.18 1.52
N ARG A 14 -10.60 1.07 1.52
CA ARG A 14 -9.64 0.62 0.50
C ARG A 14 -9.31 -0.81 0.88
N ILE A 15 -9.86 -1.79 0.17
CA ILE A 15 -9.20 -3.10 0.14
C ILE A 15 -7.97 -2.90 -0.74
N SER A 16 -6.93 -2.33 -0.15
CA SER A 16 -5.57 -2.43 -0.65
C SER A 16 -5.01 -3.64 0.08
N LEU A 17 -4.97 -4.80 -0.59
CA LEU A 17 -4.13 -5.92 -0.17
C LEU A 17 -2.66 -5.53 -0.37
N GLN A 18 -2.22 -4.49 0.35
CA GLN A 18 -0.82 -4.31 0.63
C GLN A 18 -0.51 -5.26 1.77
N HIS A 19 0.33 -6.25 1.49
CA HIS A 19 1.11 -6.91 2.52
C HIS A 19 1.70 -5.79 3.39
N CYS A 20 1.12 -5.62 4.58
CA CYS A 20 1.58 -4.67 5.55
C CYS A 20 2.90 -5.23 6.05
N ILE A 21 4.02 -4.83 5.42
CA ILE A 21 5.30 -4.97 6.08
C ILE A 21 5.21 -3.99 7.24
N LEU A 22 4.84 -4.53 8.39
CA LEU A 22 4.91 -3.88 9.69
C LEU A 22 6.40 -3.83 10.05
N THR A 23 7.19 -3.05 9.30
CA THR A 23 8.48 -2.60 9.84
C THR A 23 8.12 -1.73 11.02
N THR A 24 8.47 -2.22 12.21
CA THR A 24 8.45 -1.48 13.46
C THR A 24 9.18 -0.17 13.22
N VAL A 25 8.43 0.88 12.94
CA VAL A 25 8.95 2.24 12.94
C VAL A 25 9.29 2.51 14.41
N PRO A 26 10.56 2.77 14.78
CA PRO A 26 10.93 3.02 16.17
C PRO A 26 10.03 4.12 16.73
N LEU A 27 9.58 3.96 17.98
CA LEU A 27 8.61 4.85 18.65
C LEU A 27 8.96 6.36 18.56
N TRP A 28 10.23 6.68 18.35
CA TRP A 28 10.77 8.02 18.15
C TRP A 28 10.33 8.71 16.83
N LEU A 29 9.98 7.99 15.77
CA LEU A 29 9.51 8.59 14.50
C LEU A 29 8.07 9.15 14.58
N ARG A 30 7.33 8.81 15.65
CA ARG A 30 5.91 9.17 15.82
C ARG A 30 5.69 10.64 16.22
N SER A 31 6.74 11.32 16.70
CA SER A 31 6.65 12.68 17.25
C SER A 31 6.88 13.80 16.23
N LYS A 32 7.42 13.52 15.03
CA LYS A 32 7.86 14.57 14.09
C LYS A 32 7.21 14.55 12.70
N PHE A 33 6.41 13.53 12.38
CA PHE A 33 5.66 13.52 11.13
C PHE A 33 4.31 14.21 11.31
N SER A 34 4.25 15.49 10.91
CA SER A 34 2.97 16.11 10.51
C SER A 34 2.49 15.42 9.22
N ALA A 35 1.18 15.21 9.13
CA ALA A 35 0.50 14.30 8.19
C ALA A 35 0.51 14.73 6.70
N SER A 36 1.46 15.56 6.26
CA SER A 36 1.43 16.18 4.93
C SER A 36 2.32 15.53 3.87
N ALA A 37 3.22 14.64 4.28
CA ALA A 37 4.11 13.91 3.37
C ALA A 37 3.57 12.51 3.06
N PHE A 38 3.50 12.16 1.77
CA PHE A 38 3.10 10.83 1.31
C PHE A 38 4.34 10.07 0.80
N PRO A 39 5.12 9.41 1.67
CA PRO A 39 6.22 8.56 1.23
C PRO A 39 5.66 7.30 0.55
N SER A 40 6.28 6.92 -0.56
CA SER A 40 6.08 5.61 -1.19
C SER A 40 6.95 4.58 -0.47
N LEU A 41 6.47 4.10 0.68
CA LEU A 41 7.28 3.32 1.63
C LEU A 41 8.12 2.22 0.98
N SER A 42 7.57 1.44 0.03
CA SER A 42 8.32 0.37 -0.63
C SER A 42 9.44 0.84 -1.58
N ALA A 43 9.24 1.95 -2.29
CA ALA A 43 10.24 2.46 -3.23
C ALA A 43 11.30 3.33 -2.55
N ASP A 44 10.98 3.91 -1.38
CA ASP A 44 11.82 4.86 -0.67
C ASP A 44 12.76 4.21 0.36
N ILE A 45 12.50 2.97 0.82
CA ILE A 45 13.37 2.27 1.79
C ILE A 45 14.76 2.01 1.20
N THR A 46 14.85 1.50 -0.02
CA THR A 46 16.14 1.18 -0.65
C THR A 46 17.06 2.40 -0.76
N PRO A 47 16.63 3.55 -1.33
CA PRO A 47 17.48 4.73 -1.37
C PRO A 47 17.78 5.29 0.03
N THR A 48 16.89 5.13 1.02
CA THR A 48 17.15 5.54 2.41
C THR A 48 18.27 4.73 3.05
N ILE A 49 18.27 3.41 2.88
CA ILE A 49 19.32 2.53 3.42
C ILE A 49 20.66 2.84 2.75
N LEU A 50 20.68 3.00 1.42
CA LEU A 50 21.89 3.34 0.68
C LEU A 50 22.48 4.68 1.13
N ASP A 51 21.62 5.69 1.33
CA ASP A 51 22.01 7.01 1.84
C ASP A 51 22.56 6.93 3.27
N TRP A 52 21.94 6.12 4.14
CA TRP A 52 22.39 5.90 5.52
C TRP A 52 23.82 5.33 5.59
N PHE A 53 24.12 4.36 4.72
CA PHE A 53 25.47 3.77 4.63
C PHE A 53 26.41 4.54 3.68
N SER A 54 25.97 5.67 3.11
CA SER A 54 26.75 6.46 2.14
C SER A 54 27.23 5.63 0.93
N VAL A 55 26.42 4.66 0.49
CA VAL A 55 26.73 3.78 -0.65
C VAL A 55 26.04 4.30 -1.92
N PRO A 56 26.77 4.60 -3.01
CA PRO A 56 26.16 5.02 -4.26
C PRO A 56 25.43 3.87 -4.95
N TYR A 57 24.28 4.16 -5.57
CA TYR A 57 23.57 3.18 -6.39
C TYR A 57 24.36 2.87 -7.66
N PRO A 58 24.67 1.59 -7.97
CA PRO A 58 25.49 1.23 -9.11
C PRO A 58 24.80 1.55 -10.44
N ARG A 59 25.59 1.86 -11.47
CA ARG A 59 25.10 2.03 -12.83
C ARG A 59 25.11 0.69 -13.55
N TYR A 60 23.93 0.12 -13.78
CA TYR A 60 23.77 -1.13 -14.52
C TYR A 60 22.50 -1.12 -15.39
N SER A 61 22.40 -2.09 -16.31
CA SER A 61 21.22 -2.33 -17.13
C SER A 61 20.75 -3.77 -16.97
N LEU A 62 19.43 -3.97 -16.92
CA LEU A 62 18.82 -5.30 -16.93
C LEU A 62 18.54 -5.80 -18.35
N PHE A 63 18.05 -4.90 -19.22
CA PHE A 63 17.69 -5.23 -20.59
C PHE A 63 18.16 -4.11 -21.54
N GLY A 64 19.11 -4.45 -22.42
CA GLY A 64 19.61 -3.55 -23.46
C GLY A 64 20.41 -2.36 -22.92
N LYS A 65 20.10 -1.15 -23.41
CA LYS A 65 20.83 0.09 -23.08
C LYS A 65 20.15 0.95 -22.00
N ARG A 66 19.04 0.50 -21.42
CA ARG A 66 18.30 1.29 -20.41
C ARG A 66 18.94 1.10 -19.04
N ILE A 67 19.49 2.18 -18.50
CA ILE A 67 20.10 2.19 -17.16
C ILE A 67 18.97 2.18 -16.13
N VAL A 68 19.10 1.32 -15.12
CA VAL A 68 18.15 1.27 -14.00
C VAL A 68 18.36 2.49 -13.11
N GLN A 69 17.27 3.19 -12.80
CA GLN A 69 17.26 4.32 -11.88
C GLN A 69 16.16 4.12 -10.85
N LEU A 70 16.49 4.37 -9.58
CA LEU A 70 15.49 4.37 -8.52
C LEU A 70 14.62 5.61 -8.65
N THR A 71 13.31 5.42 -8.61
CA THR A 71 12.32 6.52 -8.62
C THR A 71 12.04 7.06 -7.21
N GLY A 72 12.33 6.26 -6.19
CA GLY A 72 12.18 6.63 -4.79
C GLY A 72 13.25 7.62 -4.32
N LYS A 73 12.99 8.26 -3.18
CA LYS A 73 13.88 9.24 -2.55
C LYS A 73 14.22 8.80 -1.14
N SER A 74 15.42 9.16 -0.68
CA SER A 74 15.80 8.95 0.72
C SER A 74 14.86 9.70 1.65
N LEU A 75 14.40 9.01 2.70
CA LEU A 75 13.56 9.55 3.77
C LEU A 75 14.39 10.26 4.86
N LEU A 76 15.73 10.18 4.82
CA LEU A 76 16.58 10.79 5.85
C LEU A 76 16.36 12.32 6.00
N PRO A 77 16.21 13.11 4.92
CA PRO A 77 15.92 14.54 5.04
C PRO A 77 14.58 14.82 5.75
N ALA A 78 13.63 13.89 5.66
CA ALA A 78 12.31 14.02 6.28
C ALA A 78 12.37 13.97 7.82
N LEU A 79 13.46 13.44 8.40
CA LEU A 79 13.69 13.42 9.85
C LEU A 79 14.00 14.81 10.42
N SER A 80 14.53 15.70 9.57
CA SER A 80 14.96 17.05 9.95
C SER A 80 13.98 18.13 9.49
N LEU A 81 13.38 17.97 8.30
CA LEU A 81 12.46 18.93 7.70
C LEU A 81 11.29 18.21 7.03
N GLU A 82 10.07 18.71 7.24
CA GLU A 82 8.88 18.14 6.59
C GLU A 82 8.95 18.32 5.05
N PRO A 83 9.02 17.22 4.29
CA PRO A 83 9.16 17.30 2.84
C PRO A 83 7.81 17.55 2.17
N LYS A 84 7.79 18.38 1.12
CA LYS A 84 6.59 18.66 0.32
C LYS A 84 6.28 17.54 -0.70
N TRP A 85 6.45 16.27 -0.34
CA TRP A 85 6.17 15.14 -1.23
C TRP A 85 4.68 14.84 -1.25
N ARG A 86 4.08 15.03 -2.43
CA ARG A 86 2.63 14.92 -2.60
C ARG A 86 2.19 13.77 -3.48
N THR A 87 3.10 13.12 -4.20
CA THR A 87 2.74 12.16 -5.26
C THR A 87 3.32 10.78 -4.98
N VAL A 88 2.45 9.77 -4.99
CA VAL A 88 2.80 8.36 -4.85
C VAL A 88 2.21 7.59 -6.02
N PHE A 89 2.99 6.65 -6.56
CA PHE A 89 2.57 5.76 -7.63
C PHE A 89 2.54 4.32 -7.12
N ALA A 90 1.58 3.54 -7.61
CA ALA A 90 1.51 2.10 -7.37
C ALA A 90 1.13 1.36 -8.65
N SER A 91 1.68 0.16 -8.79
CA SER A 91 1.45 -0.70 -9.95
C SER A 91 1.31 -2.14 -9.47
N GLN A 92 0.16 -2.75 -9.77
CA GLN A 92 -0.12 -4.16 -9.49
C GLN A 92 -0.42 -4.87 -10.80
N SER A 93 0.09 -6.08 -10.97
CA SER A 93 -0.16 -6.89 -12.17
C SER A 93 -0.93 -8.16 -11.83
N LEU A 94 -0.33 -9.00 -10.99
CA LEU A 94 -0.87 -10.30 -10.54
C LEU A 94 -0.78 -10.34 -9.01
N HIS A 95 -1.67 -11.10 -8.38
CA HIS A 95 -1.53 -11.51 -6.98
C HIS A 95 -1.14 -12.99 -6.94
N GLU A 96 -2.05 -13.89 -7.33
CA GLU A 96 -1.71 -15.25 -7.75
C GLU A 96 -1.52 -15.33 -9.27
N VAL A 97 -0.90 -16.41 -9.75
CA VAL A 97 -0.72 -16.66 -11.20
C VAL A 97 -2.05 -16.72 -11.96
N THR A 98 -3.12 -17.15 -11.30
CA THR A 98 -4.49 -17.23 -11.83
C THR A 98 -5.24 -15.89 -11.79
N MET A 99 -4.74 -14.90 -11.02
CA MET A 99 -5.44 -13.65 -10.73
C MET A 99 -4.90 -12.48 -11.55
N HIS A 100 -5.15 -12.50 -12.86
CA HIS A 100 -4.74 -11.44 -13.77
C HIS A 100 -5.70 -10.24 -13.76
N TYR A 101 -5.49 -9.32 -12.82
CA TYR A 101 -6.25 -8.06 -12.71
C TYR A 101 -5.32 -6.85 -12.51
N PRO A 102 -4.68 -6.36 -13.59
CA PRO A 102 -3.67 -5.33 -13.46
C PRO A 102 -4.28 -3.94 -13.19
N MET A 103 -3.72 -3.25 -12.19
CA MET A 103 -4.14 -1.92 -11.73
C MET A 103 -2.96 -0.95 -11.71
N ARG A 104 -3.21 0.31 -12.06
CA ARG A 104 -2.25 1.42 -11.92
C ARG A 104 -2.89 2.50 -11.08
N ALA A 105 -2.18 2.99 -10.07
CA ALA A 105 -2.70 4.01 -9.18
C ALA A 105 -1.73 5.17 -9.02
N VAL A 106 -2.30 6.36 -8.89
CA VAL A 106 -1.59 7.58 -8.51
C VAL A 106 -2.37 8.26 -7.40
N GLN A 107 -1.65 8.67 -6.37
CA GLN A 107 -2.16 9.47 -5.26
C GLN A 107 -1.46 10.81 -5.30
N HIS A 108 -2.23 11.90 -5.33
CA HIS A 108 -1.73 13.27 -5.22
C HIS A 108 -2.43 13.98 -4.06
N GLY A 109 -1.76 14.08 -2.91
CA GLY A 109 -2.38 14.59 -1.69
C GLY A 109 -3.57 13.71 -1.26
N SER A 110 -4.76 14.31 -1.16
CA SER A 110 -6.02 13.61 -0.86
C SER A 110 -6.69 12.97 -2.09
N LEU A 111 -6.23 13.29 -3.30
CA LEU A 111 -6.80 12.77 -4.54
C LEU A 111 -6.18 11.43 -4.87
N HIS A 112 -7.04 10.45 -5.17
CA HIS A 112 -6.62 9.12 -5.53
C HIS A 112 -7.24 8.70 -6.85
N PHE A 113 -6.42 8.29 -7.80
CA PHE A 113 -6.84 7.75 -9.07
C PHE A 113 -6.35 6.32 -9.21
N ILE A 114 -7.27 5.41 -9.54
CA ILE A 114 -6.98 4.00 -9.79
C ILE A 114 -7.54 3.66 -11.16
N HIS A 115 -6.67 3.16 -12.05
CA HIS A 115 -7.02 2.69 -13.37
C HIS A 115 -6.96 1.16 -13.39
N ASN A 116 -8.14 0.55 -13.49
CA ASN A 116 -8.31 -0.89 -13.67
C ASN A 116 -8.22 -1.20 -15.16
N LEU A 117 -7.11 -1.82 -15.58
CA LEU A 117 -6.86 -2.10 -17.00
C LEU A 117 -7.83 -3.16 -17.53
N GLN A 118 -8.20 -4.12 -16.68
CA GLN A 118 -9.17 -5.18 -17.00
C GLN A 118 -10.54 -4.91 -16.34
N ASN A 119 -11.10 -3.72 -16.55
CA ASN A 119 -12.36 -3.32 -15.92
C ASN A 119 -13.60 -4.14 -16.35
N ARG A 120 -13.51 -4.90 -17.45
CA ARG A 120 -14.62 -5.70 -17.99
C ARG A 120 -14.75 -7.08 -17.36
N THR A 121 -13.80 -7.51 -16.53
CA THR A 121 -13.86 -8.80 -15.82
C THR A 121 -14.13 -8.57 -14.34
N SER A 122 -14.67 -9.60 -13.68
CA SER A 122 -14.81 -9.61 -12.23
C SER A 122 -13.46 -9.47 -11.54
N PHE A 123 -13.45 -8.78 -10.39
CA PHE A 123 -12.27 -8.70 -9.54
C PHE A 123 -11.99 -10.10 -8.94
N PRO A 124 -10.77 -10.65 -9.09
CA PRO A 124 -10.45 -11.97 -8.59
C PRO A 124 -10.28 -11.96 -7.07
N ILE A 125 -10.58 -13.09 -6.42
CA ILE A 125 -10.38 -13.32 -4.99
C ILE A 125 -9.34 -14.42 -4.81
N ASP A 126 -8.35 -14.17 -3.96
CA ASP A 126 -7.29 -15.13 -3.62
C ASP A 126 -7.82 -16.26 -2.72
N GLN A 127 -7.16 -17.41 -2.78
CA GLN A 127 -7.62 -18.63 -2.10
C GLN A 127 -7.58 -18.48 -0.59
N ASP A 128 -6.56 -17.80 -0.08
CA ASP A 128 -6.36 -17.57 1.36
C ASP A 128 -7.42 -16.62 1.93
N PHE A 129 -7.74 -15.52 1.22
CA PHE A 129 -8.83 -14.64 1.63
C PHE A 129 -10.20 -15.30 1.47
N TYR A 130 -10.40 -16.11 0.43
CA TYR A 130 -11.66 -16.80 0.19
C TYR A 130 -12.07 -17.66 1.38
N VAL A 131 -11.15 -18.40 2.00
CA VAL A 131 -11.43 -19.27 3.15
C VAL A 131 -11.54 -18.51 4.48
N SER A 132 -11.31 -17.20 4.50
CA SER A 132 -11.37 -16.43 5.73
C SER A 132 -12.79 -16.39 6.31
N PRO A 133 -12.97 -16.52 7.65
CA PRO A 133 -14.30 -16.47 8.27
C PRO A 133 -15.07 -15.18 7.96
N THR A 134 -14.36 -14.05 7.83
CA THR A 134 -14.95 -12.76 7.48
C THR A 134 -15.50 -12.75 6.05
N PHE A 135 -14.77 -13.31 5.09
CA PHE A 135 -15.25 -13.37 3.71
C PHE A 135 -16.36 -14.41 3.54
N GLN A 136 -16.28 -15.53 4.25
CA GLN A 136 -17.33 -16.55 4.26
C GLN A 136 -18.65 -16.02 4.87
N ASP A 137 -18.60 -15.26 5.97
CA ASP A 137 -19.80 -14.61 6.53
C ASP A 137 -20.42 -13.62 5.53
N LEU A 138 -19.60 -12.79 4.87
CA LEU A 138 -20.08 -11.92 3.79
C LEU A 138 -20.78 -12.75 2.70
N LEU A 139 -20.09 -13.77 2.17
CA LEU A 139 -20.56 -14.55 1.04
C LEU A 139 -21.89 -15.25 1.36
N ASN A 140 -21.98 -15.87 2.54
CA ASN A 140 -23.18 -16.57 3.00
C ASN A 140 -24.36 -15.61 3.17
N ARG A 141 -24.15 -14.44 3.78
CA ARG A 141 -25.20 -13.42 3.92
C ARG A 141 -25.65 -12.87 2.57
N THR A 142 -24.71 -12.58 1.68
CA THR A 142 -25.02 -12.12 0.32
C THR A 142 -25.82 -13.16 -0.46
N GLN A 143 -25.44 -14.44 -0.38
CA GLN A 143 -26.17 -15.52 -1.06
C GLN A 143 -27.58 -15.75 -0.48
N ALA A 144 -27.74 -15.58 0.84
CA ALA A 144 -29.03 -15.67 1.52
C ALA A 144 -29.89 -14.39 1.41
N GLY A 145 -29.39 -13.33 0.77
CA GLY A 145 -30.08 -12.03 0.69
C GLY A 145 -30.20 -11.30 2.03
N GLN A 146 -29.36 -11.64 3.02
CA GLN A 146 -29.34 -11.03 4.34
C GLN A 146 -28.49 -9.75 4.36
N PRO A 147 -28.76 -8.82 5.28
CA PRO A 147 -27.95 -7.62 5.43
C PRO A 147 -26.52 -7.96 5.86
N THR A 148 -25.55 -7.46 5.08
CA THR A 148 -24.11 -7.66 5.31
C THR A 148 -23.52 -6.58 6.21
N HIS A 149 -24.19 -5.43 6.34
CA HIS A 149 -23.69 -4.23 7.01
C HIS A 149 -22.31 -3.75 6.51
N TRP A 150 -21.91 -4.18 5.29
CA TRP A 150 -20.67 -3.75 4.66
C TRP A 150 -20.93 -2.48 3.85
N ASN A 151 -20.08 -1.47 4.04
CA ASN A 151 -20.05 -0.19 3.31
C ASN A 151 -19.73 -0.24 1.80
N LYS A 152 -19.91 -1.39 1.14
CA LYS A 152 -19.63 -1.57 -0.30
C LYS A 152 -20.90 -1.83 -1.09
#